data_AF-A0A9E0KYB9-F1
#
_entry.id   AF-A0A9E0KYB9-F1
#
_cell.length_a   1.000
_cell.length_b   1.000
_cell.length_c   1.000
_cell.angle_alpha   90.00
_cell.angle_beta   90.00
_cell.angle_gamma   90.00
#
_symmetry.space_group_name_H-M   'P 1'
#
loop_
_entity.id
_entity.type
_entity.pdbx_description
1 polymer ?
#
loop_
_entity_poly.entity_id
_entity_poly.type
_entity_poly.pdbx_seq_one_letter_code
_entity_poly.pdbx_strand_id
1 'polypeptide(L)' 'LVENQIPATMASRGLSREQVINDVLLAAQPTKQFVTPEEVAAIAVFLCSPAAKQMTGANLSVDGGWTAA' A
#
# COMPACT_ATOMS: atom_id res chain seq x y z
N LEU A 1 2.97 -12.77 -0.16
CA LEU A 1 4.36 -12.39 -0.53
C LEU A 1 5.06 -11.62 0.61
N VAL A 2 4.49 -10.51 1.09
CA VAL A 2 5.06 -9.70 2.18
C VAL A 2 5.19 -10.45 3.51
N GLU A 3 4.17 -11.23 3.89
CA GLU A 3 4.18 -12.03 5.13
C GLU A 3 5.39 -12.95 5.27
N ASN A 4 5.87 -13.53 4.17
CA ASN A 4 7.00 -14.45 4.17
C ASN A 4 8.33 -13.75 4.42
N GLN A 5 8.40 -12.42 4.26
CA GLN A 5 9.61 -11.62 4.44
C GLN A 5 9.78 -11.13 5.88
N ILE A 6 8.71 -11.15 6.69
CA ILE A 6 8.72 -10.65 8.06
C ILE A 6 9.72 -11.42 8.93
N PRO A 7 9.73 -12.77 9.00
CA PRO A 7 10.62 -13.50 9.89
C PRO A 7 12.11 -13.27 9.58
N ALA A 8 12.47 -13.22 8.29
CA ALA A 8 13.84 -12.97 7.85
C ALA A 8 14.29 -11.54 8.18
N THR A 9 13.40 -10.56 8.06
CA THR A 9 13.69 -9.16 8.40
C THR A 9 13.82 -8.97 9.91
N MET A 10 12.97 -9.62 10.71
CA MET A 10 13.07 -9.64 12.17
C MET A 10 14.42 -10.20 12.61
N ALA A 11 14.82 -11.37 12.11
CA ALA A 11 16.06 -12.02 12.47
C ALA A 11 17.31 -11.22 12.06
N SER A 12 17.30 -10.63 10.85
CA SER A 12 18.45 -9.86 10.34
C SER A 12 18.62 -8.50 11.00
N ARG A 13 17.54 -7.88 11.48
CA ARG A 13 17.56 -6.52 12.06
C ARG A 13 17.32 -6.46 13.56
N GLY A 14 17.03 -7.59 14.20
CA GLY A 14 16.70 -7.66 15.64
C GLY A 14 15.43 -6.91 16.00
N LEU A 15 14.46 -6.83 15.08
CA LEU A 15 13.22 -6.07 15.23
C LEU A 15 12.05 -6.97 15.61
N SER A 16 11.07 -6.41 16.32
CA SER A 16 9.78 -7.05 16.51
C SER A 16 8.99 -7.12 15.20
N ARG A 17 7.98 -7.99 15.14
CA ARG A 17 7.08 -8.08 13.98
C ARG A 17 6.42 -6.74 13.67
N GLU A 18 5.97 -6.04 14.71
CA GLU A 18 5.31 -4.75 14.58
C GLU A 18 6.27 -3.68 14.04
N GLN A 19 7.51 -3.65 14.54
CA GLN A 19 8.55 -2.75 14.03
C GLN A 19 8.89 -3.05 12.56
N VAL A 20 8.97 -4.33 12.17
CA VAL A 20 9.16 -4.67 10.75
C VAL A 20 8.00 -4.16 9.90
N ILE A 21 6.75 -4.29 10.37
CA ILE A 21 5.59 -3.79 9.63
C ILE A 21 5.62 -2.25 9.52
N ASN A 22 5.74 -1.55 10.64
CA ASN A 22 5.60 -0.08 10.67
C ASN A 22 6.84 0.67 10.17
N ASP A 23 8.02 0.19 10.52
CA ASP A 23 9.29 0.92 10.34
C ASP A 23 10.08 0.42 9.12
N VAL A 24 9.72 -0.74 8.56
CA VAL A 24 10.37 -1.27 7.35
C VAL A 24 9.40 -1.38 6.20
N LEU A 25 8.30 -2.13 6.34
CA LEU A 25 7.39 -2.42 5.23
C LEU A 25 6.52 -1.22 4.87
N LEU A 26 6.04 -0.49 5.88
CA LEU A 26 5.17 0.67 5.75
C LEU A 26 5.91 1.97 6.05
N ALA A 27 7.25 1.94 6.02
CA ALA A 27 8.09 3.08 6.38
C ALA A 27 7.70 4.35 5.61
N ALA A 28 7.54 4.21 4.29
CA ALA A 28 7.18 5.30 3.38
C ALA A 28 5.68 5.59 3.31
N GLN A 29 4.82 4.79 3.96
CA GLN A 29 3.37 4.95 3.91
C GLN A 29 2.86 5.59 5.21
N PRO A 30 2.46 6.89 5.20
CA PRO A 30 2.02 7.60 6.39
C PRO A 30 0.90 6.92 7.17
N THR A 31 -0.05 6.27 6.48
CA THR A 31 -1.20 5.63 7.14
C THR A 31 -0.84 4.39 7.94
N LYS A 32 0.34 3.79 7.73
CA LYS A 32 0.76 2.53 8.36
C LYS A 32 -0.27 1.40 8.22
N GLN A 33 -0.93 1.36 7.07
CA GLN A 33 -1.88 0.31 6.71
C GLN A 33 -1.53 -0.24 5.33
N PHE A 34 -1.59 -1.56 5.13
CA PHE A 34 -1.44 -2.10 3.79
C PHE A 34 -2.66 -1.76 2.93
N VAL A 35 -2.41 -1.38 1.69
CA VAL A 35 -3.47 -1.30 0.68
C VAL A 35 -3.95 -2.71 0.37
N THR A 36 -5.25 -2.91 0.44
CA THR A 36 -5.90 -4.20 0.20
C THR A 36 -6.23 -4.39 -1.29
N PRO A 37 -6.30 -5.64 -1.79
CA PRO A 37 -6.79 -5.91 -3.14
C PRO A 37 -8.17 -5.32 -3.41
N GLU A 38 -9.05 -5.31 -2.41
CA GLU A 38 -10.41 -4.79 -2.50
C GLU A 38 -10.44 -3.27 -2.71
N GLU A 39 -9.53 -2.52 -2.07
CA GLU A 39 -9.38 -1.08 -2.27
C GLU A 39 -8.88 -0.75 -3.68
N VAL A 40 -7.94 -1.53 -4.22
CA VAL A 40 -7.50 -1.40 -5.62
C VAL A 40 -8.63 -1.74 -6.58
N ALA A 41 -9.39 -2.80 -6.31
CA ALA A 41 -10.54 -3.20 -7.10
C ALA A 41 -11.65 -2.13 -7.09
N ALA A 42 -11.90 -1.49 -5.94
CA ALA A 42 -12.89 -0.42 -5.83
C ALA A 42 -12.57 0.77 -6.74
N ILE A 43 -11.29 1.17 -6.83
CA ILE A 43 -10.86 2.19 -7.80
C ILE A 43 -11.03 1.73 -9.24
N ALA A 44 -10.70 0.48 -9.56
CA ALA A 44 -10.93 -0.05 -10.91
C ALA A 44 -12.42 -0.03 -11.28
N VAL A 45 -13.31 -0.43 -10.36
CA VAL A 45 -14.77 -0.39 -10.55
C VAL A 45 -15.26 1.05 -10.73
N PHE A 46 -14.76 1.99 -9.93
CA PHE A 46 -15.08 3.41 -10.08
C PHE A 46 -14.67 3.95 -11.45
N LEU A 47 -13.48 3.60 -11.94
CA LEU A 47 -12.98 4.04 -13.24
C LEU A 47 -13.78 3.48 -14.42
N CYS A 48 -14.40 2.31 -14.25
CA CYS A 48 -15.33 1.75 -15.23
C CYS A 48 -16.74 2.37 -15.19
N SER A 49 -17.02 3.25 -14.23
CA SER A 49 -18.34 3.86 -14.06
C SER A 49 -18.52 5.12 -14.94
N PRO A 50 -19.78 5.54 -15.20
CA PRO A 50 -20.05 6.79 -15.90
C PRO A 50 -19.46 8.04 -15.23
N ALA A 51 -19.20 8.00 -13.92
CA ALA A 51 -18.64 9.13 -13.17
C ALA A 51 -17.20 9.45 -13.58
N ALA A 52 -16.46 8.45 -14.07
CA ALA A 52 -15.07 8.59 -14.49
C ALA A 52 -14.89 8.84 -16.00
N LYS A 53 -15.97 9.19 -16.74
CA LYS A 53 -15.99 9.25 -18.22
C LYS A 53 -14.84 10.04 -18.85
N GLN A 54 -14.37 11.11 -18.20
CA GLN A 54 -13.29 11.98 -18.68
C GLN A 54 -11.99 11.84 -17.89
N MET A 55 -11.88 10.84 -17.02
CA MET A 55 -10.65 10.52 -16.28
C MET A 55 -9.79 9.60 -17.16
N THR A 56 -8.82 10.19 -17.86
CA THR A 56 -7.96 9.47 -18.80
C THR A 56 -6.53 10.03 -18.78
N GLY A 57 -5.54 9.18 -19.06
CA GLY A 57 -4.13 9.58 -19.16
C GLY A 57 -3.47 10.02 -17.84
N ALA A 58 -4.10 9.75 -16.70
CA ALA A 58 -3.62 10.16 -15.38
C ALA A 58 -3.22 8.95 -14.53
N ASN A 59 -2.21 9.15 -13.69
CA ASN A 59 -1.89 8.23 -12.59
C ASN A 59 -2.83 8.52 -11.42
N LEU A 60 -3.37 7.46 -10.79
CA LEU A 60 -4.18 7.55 -9.59
C LEU A 60 -3.52 6.76 -8.48
N SER A 61 -2.97 7.45 -7.48
CA SER A 61 -2.28 6.83 -6.37
C SER A 61 -3.27 6.19 -5.39
N VAL A 62 -3.04 4.92 -5.07
CA VAL A 62 -3.69 4.17 -4.00
C VAL A 62 -2.58 3.57 -3.16
N ASP A 63 -1.92 4.39 -2.34
CA ASP A 63 -0.64 4.07 -1.71
C ASP A 63 -0.52 4.57 -0.26
N GLY A 64 -1.65 4.96 0.35
CA GLY A 64 -1.71 5.52 1.70
C GLY A 64 -0.81 6.75 1.92
N GLY A 65 -0.56 7.53 0.87
CA GLY A 65 0.21 8.76 0.93
C GLY A 65 1.69 8.59 0.65
N TRP A 66 2.14 7.42 0.19
CA TRP A 66 3.55 7.18 -0.15
C TRP A 66 4.08 8.22 -1.13
N THR A 67 3.39 8.44 -2.25
CA THR A 67 3.86 9.38 -3.29
C THR A 67 3.91 10.84 -2.83
N ALA A 68 3.21 11.19 -1.74
CA ALA A 68 3.15 12.55 -1.22
C ALA A 68 4.27 12.88 -0.22
N ALA A 69 4.88 11.86 0.39
CA ALA A 69 5.85 11.99 1.48
C ALA A 69 7.29 12.19 1.00
#